data_AF-A0A8T6NQH6-F1
#
_entry.id   AF-A0A8T6NQH6-F1
#
_cell.length_a   1.000
_cell.length_b   1.000
_cell.length_c   1.000
_cell.angle_alpha   90.00
_cell.angle_beta   90.00
_cell.angle_gamma   90.00
#
_symmetry.space_group_name_H-M   'P 1'
#
loop_
_entity.id
_entity.type
_entity.pdbx_description
1 polymer ?
#
loop_
_entity_poly.entity_id
_entity_poly.type
_entity_poly.pdbx_seq_one_letter_code
_entity_poly.pdbx_strand_id
1 'polypeptide(L)'
;EHAHFLAGGCDAVVAKPVNIDTLMEAMARHITMDLSYQTAAPDYHETDSALSLPSPKRLAVYPVETIRAMQQAASIADMEETLRLIETLRDRDHKLADALATLAHNFRFDRIIGLSEAALVLIDLDVWGRAGST
;
A
#
# COMPACT_ATOMS: atom_id res chain seq x y z
N GLU A 1 10.63 3.49 -40.61
CA GLU A 1 10.94 4.74 -39.87
C GLU A 1 10.57 4.63 -38.37
N HIS A 2 11.15 3.69 -37.62
CA HIS A 2 10.78 3.42 -36.20
C HIS A 2 11.97 3.66 -35.23
N ALA A 3 12.94 4.49 -35.62
CA ALA A 3 14.26 4.56 -34.99
C ALA A 3 14.46 5.76 -34.02
N HIS A 4 13.40 6.32 -33.44
CA HIS A 4 13.50 7.58 -32.66
C HIS A 4 13.11 7.50 -31.17
N PHE A 5 12.88 6.31 -30.59
CA PHE A 5 12.49 6.16 -29.18
C PHE A 5 13.63 5.78 -28.21
N LEU A 6 14.85 5.52 -28.69
CA LEU A 6 15.97 5.06 -27.86
C LEU A 6 16.73 6.18 -27.12
N ALA A 7 16.31 7.45 -27.24
CA ALA A 7 17.10 8.60 -26.77
C ALA A 7 16.83 9.05 -25.31
N GLY A 8 16.03 8.30 -24.53
CA GLY A 8 15.59 8.70 -23.19
C GLY A 8 15.99 7.77 -22.04
N GLY A 9 16.92 6.83 -22.25
CA GLY A 9 17.27 5.82 -21.23
C GLY A 9 16.37 4.58 -21.24
N CYS A 10 15.72 4.27 -22.38
CA CYS A 10 15.05 2.98 -22.57
C CYS A 10 16.00 1.94 -23.15
N ASP A 11 16.10 0.78 -22.51
CA ASP A 11 16.95 -0.33 -22.96
C ASP A 11 16.34 -1.15 -24.12
N ALA A 12 15.02 -1.18 -24.24
CA ALA A 12 14.31 -1.85 -25.33
C ALA A 12 12.93 -1.23 -25.63
N VAL A 13 12.44 -1.43 -26.86
CA VAL A 13 11.11 -1.00 -27.33
C VAL A 13 10.38 -2.19 -27.94
N VAL A 14 9.16 -2.46 -27.50
CA VAL A 14 8.26 -3.48 -28.08
C VAL A 14 7.07 -2.78 -28.71
N ALA A 15 6.91 -2.95 -30.03
CA ALA A 15 5.82 -2.31 -30.79
C ALA A 15 4.51 -3.10 -30.68
N LYS A 16 3.38 -2.39 -30.71
CA LYS A 16 2.03 -2.98 -30.71
C LYS A 16 1.76 -3.74 -32.03
N PRO A 17 0.99 -4.84 -32.04
CA PRO A 17 0.38 -5.54 -30.89
C PRO A 17 1.42 -6.22 -30.01
N VAL A 18 1.33 -6.00 -28.69
CA VAL A 18 2.28 -6.57 -27.74
C VAL A 18 2.09 -8.08 -27.71
N ASN A 19 3.10 -8.80 -28.18
CA ASN A 19 3.23 -10.24 -27.98
C ASN A 19 3.94 -10.48 -26.64
N ILE A 20 3.32 -11.27 -25.76
CA ILE A 20 3.80 -11.47 -24.39
C ILE A 20 5.17 -12.14 -24.37
N ASP A 21 5.43 -13.11 -25.26
CA ASP A 21 6.71 -13.80 -25.35
C ASP A 21 7.83 -12.82 -25.73
N THR A 22 7.56 -11.94 -26.70
CA THR A 22 8.52 -10.91 -27.14
C THR A 22 8.81 -9.88 -26.06
N LEU A 23 7.79 -9.48 -25.27
CA LEU A 23 7.97 -8.58 -24.15
C LEU A 23 8.86 -9.20 -23.06
N MET A 24 8.62 -10.47 -22.78
CA MET A 24 9.32 -11.19 -21.73
C MET A 24 10.77 -11.46 -22.08
N GLU A 25 11.05 -11.83 -23.32
CA GLU A 25 12.41 -11.96 -23.84
C GLU A 25 13.18 -10.63 -23.81
N ALA A 26 12.49 -9.51 -24.08
CA ALA A 26 13.11 -8.19 -23.94
C ALA A 26 13.45 -7.89 -22.48
N MET A 27 12.55 -8.17 -21.54
CA MET A 27 12.80 -7.94 -20.10
C MET A 27 13.90 -8.85 -19.55
N ALA A 28 13.89 -10.15 -19.89
CA ALA A 28 14.90 -11.10 -19.44
C ALA A 28 16.32 -10.74 -19.90
N ARG A 29 16.46 -10.04 -21.03
CA ARG A 29 17.78 -9.56 -21.52
C ARG A 29 18.34 -8.39 -20.72
N HIS A 30 17.50 -7.65 -19.99
CA HIS A 30 17.90 -6.47 -19.22
C HIS A 30 17.78 -6.66 -17.70
N ILE A 31 17.18 -7.75 -17.24
CA ILE A 31 17.05 -8.12 -15.83
C ILE A 31 18.00 -9.28 -15.53
N THR A 32 18.98 -9.08 -14.64
CA THR A 32 19.97 -10.10 -14.25
C THR A 32 19.43 -11.17 -13.27
N MET A 33 18.11 -11.27 -13.13
CA MET A 33 17.42 -12.15 -12.18
C MET A 33 16.54 -13.15 -12.93
N ASP A 34 16.45 -14.38 -12.41
CA ASP A 34 15.66 -15.46 -13.02
C ASP A 34 14.16 -15.12 -12.98
N LEU A 35 13.52 -15.02 -14.16
CA LEU A 35 12.09 -14.84 -14.27
C LEU A 35 11.40 -16.22 -14.24
N SER A 36 10.92 -16.63 -13.06
CA SER A 36 10.06 -17.80 -12.93
C SER A 36 8.58 -17.43 -13.18
N TYR A 37 7.94 -18.08 -14.15
CA TYR A 37 6.50 -17.97 -14.35
C TYR A 37 5.74 -18.87 -13.39
N GLN A 38 4.82 -18.28 -12.62
CA GLN A 38 3.86 -19.04 -11.83
C GLN A 38 2.54 -19.11 -12.61
N THR A 39 2.22 -20.30 -13.14
CA THR A 39 1.02 -20.54 -13.96
C THR A 39 -0.27 -20.62 -13.13
N ALA A 40 -0.14 -20.79 -11.82
CA ALA A 40 -1.26 -20.56 -10.91
C ALA A 40 -1.38 -19.04 -10.71
N ALA A 41 -2.56 -18.47 -10.97
CA ALA A 41 -2.94 -17.28 -10.23
C ALA A 41 -2.60 -17.56 -8.76
N PRO A 42 -1.96 -16.64 -8.03
CA PRO A 42 -1.96 -16.78 -6.59
C PRO A 42 -3.43 -17.00 -6.26
N ASP A 43 -3.75 -18.12 -5.64
CA ASP A 43 -4.93 -18.15 -4.83
C ASP A 43 -4.69 -17.04 -3.82
N TYR A 44 -5.18 -15.84 -4.15
CA TYR A 44 -5.53 -14.83 -3.16
C TYR A 44 -6.72 -15.34 -2.36
N HIS A 45 -6.85 -16.65 -2.13
CA HIS A 45 -7.44 -17.14 -0.91
C HIS A 45 -6.55 -16.61 0.19
N GLU A 46 -6.99 -15.49 0.77
CA GLU A 46 -7.22 -15.34 2.21
C GLU A 46 -6.66 -16.50 3.05
N THR A 47 -5.34 -16.66 2.98
CA THR A 47 -4.55 -17.22 4.05
C THR A 47 -3.99 -16.04 4.83
N ASP A 48 -4.80 -14.98 4.95
CA ASP A 48 -4.72 -14.01 6.03
C ASP A 48 -5.22 -14.77 7.25
N SER A 49 -4.31 -15.54 7.84
CA SER A 49 -4.53 -16.39 8.99
C SER A 49 -4.94 -15.55 10.18
N ALA A 50 -6.17 -15.03 10.22
CA ALA A 50 -6.77 -14.36 11.38
C ALA A 50 -5.79 -13.44 12.14
N LEU A 51 -4.85 -12.80 11.45
CA LEU A 51 -3.88 -11.87 12.01
C LEU A 51 -4.57 -10.52 12.03
N SER A 52 -5.65 -10.46 12.81
CA SER A 52 -6.27 -9.25 13.33
C SER A 52 -6.19 -8.08 12.36
N LEU A 53 -6.87 -8.19 11.20
CA LEU A 53 -6.91 -7.13 10.18
C LEU A 53 -7.01 -5.75 10.83
N PRO A 54 -6.16 -4.79 10.43
CA PRO A 54 -6.13 -3.47 11.02
C PRO A 54 -7.51 -2.84 10.76
N SER A 55 -8.22 -2.50 11.84
CA SER A 55 -9.59 -2.02 11.74
C SER A 55 -9.62 -0.49 11.86
N PRO A 56 -10.40 0.22 11.02
CA PRO A 56 -10.54 1.67 11.11
C PRO A 56 -10.98 2.15 12.50
N LYS A 57 -11.80 1.35 13.19
CA LYS A 57 -12.27 1.64 14.56
C LYS A 57 -11.13 1.68 15.58
N ARG A 58 -10.12 0.82 15.44
CA ARG A 58 -8.94 0.83 16.34
C ARG A 58 -8.05 2.03 16.06
N LEU A 59 -7.96 2.43 14.79
CA LEU A 59 -7.22 3.63 14.39
C LEU A 59 -7.95 4.92 14.81
N ALA A 60 -9.28 4.94 14.80
CA ALA A 60 -10.11 6.08 15.20
C ALA A 60 -10.01 6.47 16.69
N VAL A 61 -9.37 5.64 17.53
CA VAL A 61 -9.09 5.97 18.94
C VAL A 61 -7.94 6.96 19.07
N TYR A 62 -7.10 7.08 18.05
CA TYR A 62 -5.97 8.01 18.03
C TYR A 62 -6.40 9.43 17.62
N PRO A 63 -5.62 10.46 18.00
CA PRO A 63 -5.88 11.84 17.57
C PRO A 63 -5.97 11.96 16.05
N VAL A 64 -6.87 12.82 15.57
CA VAL A 64 -7.09 13.09 14.13
C VAL A 64 -5.79 13.47 13.43
N GLU A 65 -4.92 14.18 14.13
CA GLU A 65 -3.63 14.69 13.71
C GLU A 65 -2.65 13.55 13.43
N THR A 66 -2.64 12.52 14.29
CA THR A 66 -1.84 11.30 14.08
C THR A 66 -2.35 10.52 12.87
N ILE A 67 -3.66 10.40 12.71
CA ILE A 67 -4.27 9.68 11.58
C ILE A 67 -4.01 10.43 10.27
N ARG A 68 -4.10 11.77 10.26
CA ARG A 68 -3.76 12.61 9.11
C ARG A 68 -2.27 12.54 8.76
N ALA A 69 -1.39 12.53 9.76
CA ALA A 69 0.04 12.35 9.53
C ALA A 69 0.33 11.00 8.87
N MET A 70 -0.34 9.92 9.34
CA MET A 70 -0.24 8.59 8.74
C MET A 70 -0.77 8.56 7.30
N GLN A 71 -1.95 9.15 7.06
CA GLN A 71 -2.52 9.27 5.72
C GLN A 71 -1.58 10.02 4.78
N GLN A 72 -1.00 11.14 5.24
CA GLN A 72 -0.11 11.97 4.45
C GLN A 72 1.18 11.21 4.10
N ALA A 73 1.84 10.60 5.09
CA ALA A 73 3.06 9.82 4.89
C ALA A 73 2.83 8.67 3.90
N ALA A 74 1.71 7.95 4.04
CA ALA A 74 1.32 6.89 3.10
C ALA A 74 0.98 7.45 1.70
N SER A 75 0.38 8.63 1.60
CA SER A 75 0.03 9.26 0.31
C SER A 75 1.24 9.67 -0.51
N ILE A 76 2.33 10.06 0.15
CA ILE A 76 3.61 10.34 -0.51
C ILE A 76 4.54 9.11 -0.57
N ALA A 77 4.04 7.95 -0.14
CA ALA A 77 4.78 6.69 -0.03
C ALA A 77 6.11 6.80 0.76
N ASP A 78 6.13 7.65 1.78
CA ASP A 78 7.29 7.82 2.66
C ASP A 78 7.35 6.65 3.66
N MET A 79 8.15 5.65 3.32
CA MET A 79 8.31 4.43 4.11
C MET A 79 8.89 4.70 5.50
N GLU A 80 9.90 5.56 5.60
CA GLU A 80 10.58 5.85 6.86
C GLU A 80 9.63 6.56 7.83
N GLU A 81 8.93 7.59 7.36
CA GLU A 81 7.96 8.32 8.19
C GLU A 81 6.75 7.44 8.53
N THR A 82 6.27 6.63 7.60
CA THR A 82 5.16 5.68 7.86
C THR A 82 5.54 4.69 8.97
N LEU A 83 6.73 4.08 8.90
CA LEU A 83 7.20 3.17 9.96
C LEU A 83 7.41 3.90 11.29
N ARG A 84 7.98 5.11 11.26
CA ARG A 84 8.17 5.92 12.47
C ARG A 84 6.84 6.18 13.18
N LEU A 85 5.80 6.54 12.43
CA LEU A 85 4.44 6.72 12.96
C LEU A 85 3.87 5.40 13.49
N ILE A 86 4.08 4.28 12.81
CA ILE A 86 3.64 2.96 13.26
C ILE A 86 4.29 2.58 14.60
N GLU A 87 5.58 2.85 14.80
CA GLU A 87 6.26 2.61 16.08
C GLU A 87 5.60 3.40 17.23
N THR A 88 5.14 4.63 16.98
CA THR A 88 4.42 5.40 18.02
C THR A 88 3.08 4.77 18.43
N LEU A 89 2.46 4.00 17.53
CA LEU A 89 1.23 3.24 17.81
C LEU A 89 1.52 1.95 18.58
N ARG A 90 2.72 1.40 18.44
CA ARG A 90 3.12 0.11 19.00
C ARG A 90 2.99 0.07 20.52
N ASP A 91 3.31 1.16 21.22
CA ASP A 91 3.19 1.26 22.69
C ASP A 91 1.77 1.04 23.20
N ARG A 92 0.75 1.36 22.40
CA ARG A 92 -0.67 1.22 22.79
C ARG A 92 -1.33 0.01 22.17
N ASP A 93 -0.94 -0.32 20.94
CA ASP A 93 -1.53 -1.42 20.20
C ASP A 93 -0.50 -2.11 19.29
N HIS A 94 0.29 -3.01 19.88
CA HIS A 94 1.27 -3.83 19.18
C HIS A 94 0.69 -4.58 17.97
N LYS A 95 -0.54 -5.10 18.09
CA LYS A 95 -1.17 -5.88 17.01
C LYS A 95 -1.55 -5.00 15.82
N LEU A 96 -2.06 -3.80 16.09
CA LEU A 96 -2.35 -2.82 15.03
C LEU A 96 -1.06 -2.37 14.35
N ALA A 97 -0.01 -2.09 15.14
CA ALA A 97 1.28 -1.68 14.62
C ALA A 97 1.90 -2.74 13.71
N ASP A 98 1.92 -4.01 14.11
CA ASP A 98 2.47 -5.10 13.29
C ASP A 98 1.69 -5.30 11.99
N ALA A 99 0.37 -5.17 12.02
CA ALA A 99 -0.47 -5.24 10.84
C ALA A 99 -0.19 -4.06 9.87
N LEU A 100 -0.07 -2.84 10.38
CA LEU A 100 0.29 -1.66 9.58
C LEU A 100 1.71 -1.75 9.01
N ALA A 101 2.68 -2.24 9.81
CA ALA A 101 4.05 -2.45 9.37
C ALA A 101 4.11 -3.49 8.24
N THR A 102 3.33 -4.57 8.36
CA THR A 102 3.19 -5.57 7.30
C THR A 102 2.65 -4.95 6.01
N LEU A 103 1.63 -4.09 6.10
CA LEU A 103 1.12 -3.37 4.93
C LEU A 103 2.19 -2.45 4.32
N ALA A 104 2.93 -1.69 5.15
CA ALA A 104 3.99 -0.80 4.68
C ALA A 104 5.12 -1.57 3.99
N HIS A 105 5.59 -2.67 4.58
CA HIS A 105 6.65 -3.51 4.00
C HIS A 105 6.23 -4.19 2.69
N ASN A 106 4.94 -4.46 2.51
CA ASN A 106 4.38 -4.97 1.26
C ASN A 106 3.97 -3.84 0.29
N PHE A 107 4.41 -2.60 0.53
CA PHE A 107 4.09 -1.40 -0.27
C PHE A 107 2.57 -1.16 -0.44
N ARG A 108 1.75 -1.66 0.50
CA ARG A 108 0.29 -1.51 0.52
C ARG A 108 -0.14 -0.18 1.13
N PHE A 109 0.46 0.91 0.68
CA PHE A 109 0.10 2.26 1.10
C PHE A 109 -1.35 2.61 0.75
N ASP A 110 -1.89 2.04 -0.34
CA ASP A 110 -3.30 2.12 -0.71
C ASP A 110 -4.23 1.72 0.45
N ARG A 111 -3.88 0.64 1.16
CA ARG A 111 -4.66 0.13 2.28
C ARG A 111 -4.52 1.03 3.50
N ILE A 112 -3.32 1.53 3.78
CA ILE A 112 -3.06 2.43 4.91
C ILE A 112 -3.84 3.74 4.75
N ILE A 113 -3.88 4.30 3.54
CA ILE A 113 -4.68 5.50 3.21
C ILE A 113 -6.16 5.20 3.45
N GLY A 114 -6.71 4.13 2.86
CA GLY A 114 -8.13 3.79 3.01
C GLY A 114 -8.54 3.53 4.47
N LEU A 115 -7.67 2.92 5.28
CA LEU A 115 -7.91 2.74 6.72
C LEU A 115 -7.92 4.08 7.46
N SER A 116 -7.01 4.99 7.10
CA SER A 116 -6.92 6.32 7.71
C SER A 116 -8.13 7.19 7.36
N GLU A 117 -8.57 7.17 6.11
CA GLU A 117 -9.78 7.86 5.65
C GLU A 117 -11.02 7.34 6.37
N ALA A 118 -11.19 6.02 6.42
CA ALA A 118 -12.31 5.41 7.14
C ALA A 118 -12.30 5.75 8.63
N ALA A 119 -11.12 5.83 9.26
CA ALA A 119 -11.00 6.24 10.66
C ALA A 119 -11.40 7.72 10.87
N LEU A 120 -11.01 8.62 9.96
CA LEU A 120 -11.40 10.03 10.00
C LEU A 120 -12.93 10.20 9.86
N VAL A 121 -13.56 9.44 8.97
CA VAL A 121 -15.03 9.44 8.81
C VAL A 121 -15.72 8.97 10.10
N LEU A 122 -15.18 7.94 10.76
CA LEU A 122 -15.73 7.46 12.04
C LEU A 122 -15.64 8.50 13.15
N ILE A 123 -14.56 9.28 13.19
CA ILE A 123 -14.41 10.35 14.18
C ILE A 123 -15.43 11.46 13.93
N ASP A 124 -15.63 11.87 12.67
CA ASP A 124 -16.60 12.91 12.31
C ASP A 124 -18.05 12.52 12.69
N LEU A 125 -18.41 11.25 12.44
CA LEU A 125 -19.72 10.70 12.82
C LEU A 125 -19.92 10.66 14.34
N ASP A 126 -18.89 10.35 15.12
CA ASP A 126 -18.96 10.37 16.59
C ASP A 126 -19.11 11.79 17.17
N VAL A 127 -18.50 12.78 16.51
CA VAL A 127 -18.65 14.20 16.85
C VAL A 127 -20.09 14.67 16.62
N TRP A 128 -20.71 14.31 15.50
CA TRP A 128 -22.12 14.63 15.23
C TRP A 128 -23.11 13.91 16.16
N GLY A 129 -22.79 12.68 16.60
CA GLY A 129 -23.59 11.94 17.56
C GLY A 129 -23.66 12.57 18.96
N ARG A 130 -22.61 13.29 19.38
CA ARG A 130 -22.55 13.98 20.69
C ARG A 130 -23.17 15.38 20.67
N ALA A 131 -23.25 16.03 19.52
CA ALA A 131 -23.76 17.40 19.39
C ALA A 131 -25.31 17.50 19.36
N GLY A 132 -26.03 16.38 19.19
CA GLY A 132 -27.50 16.36 19.06
C GLY A 132 -28.31 16.15 20.34
N SER A 133 -27.70 16.25 21.54
CA SER A 133 -28.35 15.91 22.82
C SER A 133 -28.51 17.07 23.82
N THR A 134 -28.48 18.33 23.37
CA THR A 134 -28.75 19.50 24.24
C THR A 134 -29.87 20.37 23.70
#